data_AF-A0A7J2KK90-F1
#
_entry.id   AF-A0A7J2KK90-F1
#
_cell.length_a   1.000
_cell.length_b   1.000
_cell.length_c   1.000
_cell.angle_alpha   90.00
_cell.angle_beta   90.00
_cell.angle_gamma   90.00
#
_symmetry.space_group_name_H-M   'P 1'
#
loop_
_entity.id
_entity.type
_entity.pdbx_description
1 polymer ?
#
loop_
_entity_poly.entity_id
_entity_poly.type
_entity_poly.pdbx_seq_one_letter_code
_entity_poly.pdbx_strand_id
1 'polypeptide(L)'
;GSIRSFIPTFAMSGGTLLALSTDEIYMNDYSCLGAVDPQLGNLFKFGSARSWKEVLKVKGKKAEDSSISFKFIGEQYTKSMKEEVSNLIDDKIHKGNKKKLVNLLISGDIEHGFNMTKDFLKLMGMKIGDIEGDSNNKLIKLVNFMPQGVTFI
;
A
#
# COMPACT_ATOMS: atom_id res chain seq x y z
N GLY A 1 3.32 4.30 -25.10
CA GLY A 1 3.73 2.93 -24.74
C GLY A 1 3.20 2.61 -23.37
N SER A 2 3.07 1.32 -23.01
CA SER A 2 2.63 0.93 -21.66
C SER A 2 3.70 1.26 -20.61
N ILE A 3 3.27 1.80 -19.48
CA ILE A 3 4.08 2.02 -18.27
C ILE A 3 4.02 0.74 -17.43
N ARG A 4 5.18 0.24 -17.01
CA ARG A 4 5.30 -1.01 -16.24
C ARG A 4 6.05 -0.76 -14.94
N SER A 5 5.55 -1.33 -13.85
CA SER A 5 6.30 -1.44 -12.59
C SER A 5 6.86 -2.85 -12.44
N PHE A 6 8.08 -2.94 -11.91
CA PHE A 6 8.76 -4.21 -11.64
C PHE A 6 9.15 -4.21 -10.17
N ILE A 7 8.51 -5.07 -9.38
CA ILE A 7 8.70 -5.12 -7.93
C ILE A 7 9.57 -6.33 -7.61
N PRO A 8 10.89 -6.20 -7.46
CA PRO A 8 11.77 -7.34 -7.18
C PRO A 8 11.69 -7.82 -5.72
N THR A 9 11.29 -6.96 -4.78
CA THR A 9 11.21 -7.29 -3.35
C THR A 9 9.97 -6.69 -2.69
N PHE A 10 9.94 -5.39 -2.44
CA PHE A 10 8.85 -4.74 -1.73
C PHE A 10 8.47 -3.42 -2.39
N ALA A 11 7.17 -3.18 -2.51
CA ALA A 11 6.62 -1.84 -2.71
C ALA A 11 5.59 -1.60 -1.61
N MET A 12 5.88 -0.64 -0.73
CA MET A 12 5.07 -0.34 0.46
C MET A 12 4.60 1.11 0.39
N SER A 13 3.42 1.42 0.93
CA SER A 13 2.91 2.78 1.04
C SER A 13 2.94 3.52 -0.32
N GLY A 14 3.68 4.61 -0.45
CA GLY A 14 3.86 5.32 -1.72
C GLY A 14 4.35 4.44 -2.88
N GLY A 15 5.14 3.40 -2.59
CA GLY A 15 5.57 2.44 -3.60
C GLY A 15 4.42 1.61 -4.17
N THR A 16 3.47 1.20 -3.32
CA THR A 16 2.25 0.54 -3.79
C THR A 16 1.45 1.49 -4.66
N LEU A 17 1.28 2.76 -4.27
CA LEU A 17 0.50 3.74 -5.06
C LEU A 17 1.10 3.94 -6.45
N LEU A 18 2.42 4.04 -6.54
CA LEU A 18 3.13 4.17 -7.81
C LEU A 18 3.04 2.89 -8.65
N ALA A 19 3.12 1.71 -8.05
CA ALA A 19 2.88 0.47 -8.79
C ALA A 19 1.45 0.41 -9.35
N LEU A 20 0.46 0.78 -8.53
CA LEU A 20 -0.94 0.81 -8.93
C LEU A 20 -1.25 1.84 -10.03
N SER A 21 -0.45 2.90 -10.17
CA SER A 21 -0.62 3.90 -11.24
C SER A 21 -0.01 3.50 -12.59
N THR A 22 0.80 2.44 -12.64
CA THR A 22 1.30 1.89 -13.91
C THR A 22 0.22 1.10 -14.67
N ASP A 23 0.42 0.79 -15.94
CA ASP A 23 -0.53 -0.05 -16.70
C ASP A 23 -0.40 -1.53 -16.33
N GLU A 24 0.83 -1.98 -16.05
CA GLU A 24 1.16 -3.39 -15.79
C GLU A 24 2.09 -3.51 -14.57
N ILE A 25 1.79 -4.46 -13.69
CA ILE A 25 2.56 -4.76 -12.49
C ILE A 25 3.20 -6.15 -12.63
N TYR A 26 4.51 -6.23 -12.49
CA TYR A 26 5.28 -7.48 -12.55
C TYR A 26 5.91 -7.79 -11.18
N MET A 27 5.75 -9.04 -10.73
CA MET A 27 6.22 -9.53 -9.43
C MET A 27 6.89 -10.91 -9.57
N ASN A 28 7.85 -11.21 -8.69
CA ASN A 28 8.37 -12.57 -8.49
C ASN A 28 7.67 -13.23 -7.28
N ASP A 29 8.08 -14.45 -6.90
CA ASP A 29 7.45 -15.23 -5.82
C ASP A 29 7.70 -14.67 -4.41
N TYR A 30 8.75 -13.85 -4.26
CA TYR A 30 9.13 -13.20 -3.00
C TYR A 30 8.66 -11.74 -2.93
N SER A 31 8.10 -11.21 -4.03
CA SER A 31 7.64 -9.83 -4.11
C SER A 31 6.38 -9.60 -3.29
N CYS A 32 6.31 -8.46 -2.61
CA CYS A 32 5.15 -8.07 -1.83
C CYS A 32 4.73 -6.61 -2.09
N LEU A 33 3.42 -6.38 -2.13
CA LEU A 33 2.82 -5.05 -1.97
C LEU A 33 2.42 -4.81 -0.52
N GLY A 34 2.45 -3.54 -0.12
CA GLY A 34 2.02 -3.07 1.20
C GLY A 34 0.71 -2.32 1.19
N ALA A 35 0.15 -2.14 2.39
CA ALA A 35 -0.95 -1.22 2.61
C ALA A 35 -0.53 0.23 2.31
N VAL A 36 -1.54 1.06 2.05
CA VAL A 36 -1.44 2.50 1.77
C VAL A 36 -2.35 3.29 2.71
N ASP A 37 -2.69 2.70 3.86
CA ASP A 37 -3.51 3.38 4.85
C ASP A 37 -2.79 4.62 5.40
N PRO A 38 -3.48 5.76 5.50
CA PRO A 38 -2.85 7.00 5.93
C PRO A 38 -2.23 6.86 7.33
N GLN A 39 -0.93 7.11 7.43
CA GLN A 39 -0.22 7.19 8.70
C GLN A 39 -0.07 8.66 9.11
N LEU A 40 -0.49 8.98 10.33
CA LEU A 40 -0.57 10.35 10.85
C LEU A 40 0.12 10.45 12.20
N GLY A 41 0.71 11.61 12.46
CA GLY A 41 1.37 11.83 13.72
C GLY A 41 2.36 12.97 13.70
N ASN A 42 3.17 13.00 14.76
CA ASN A 42 4.35 13.82 14.91
C ASN A 42 5.50 12.95 15.44
N LEU A 43 6.64 13.57 15.74
CA LEU A 43 7.84 12.86 16.20
C LEU A 43 7.62 11.99 17.46
N PHE A 44 6.63 12.32 18.30
CA PHE A 44 6.36 11.64 19.57
C PHE A 44 5.16 10.70 19.52
N LYS A 45 4.27 10.86 18.53
CA LYS A 45 3.01 10.10 18.44
C LYS A 45 2.72 9.80 16.99
N PHE A 46 2.65 8.52 16.63
CA PHE A 46 2.43 8.09 15.25
C PHE A 46 1.47 6.91 15.22
N GLY A 47 0.62 6.86 14.21
CA GLY A 47 -0.28 5.73 13.99
C GLY A 47 -1.17 5.93 12.77
N SER A 48 -1.86 4.87 12.38
CA SER A 48 -2.82 4.93 11.28
C SER A 48 -4.01 5.84 11.61
N ALA A 49 -4.68 6.33 10.58
CA ALA A 49 -5.96 7.04 10.71
C ALA A 49 -6.97 6.25 11.56
N ARG A 50 -6.99 4.91 11.45
CA ARG A 50 -7.83 4.04 12.26
C ARG A 50 -7.45 4.09 13.74
N SER A 51 -6.17 4.04 14.08
CA SER A 51 -5.70 4.11 15.46
C SER A 51 -6.13 5.39 16.15
N TRP A 52 -6.05 6.55 15.47
CA TRP A 52 -6.49 7.83 16.03
C TRP A 52 -7.99 7.84 16.36
N LYS A 53 -8.81 7.18 15.54
CA LYS A 53 -10.24 6.99 15.84
C LYS A 53 -10.46 6.17 17.11
N GLU A 54 -9.71 5.09 17.31
CA GLU A 54 -9.81 4.26 18.51
C GLU A 54 -9.29 5.00 19.76
N VAL A 55 -8.20 5.76 19.65
CA VAL A 55 -7.67 6.61 20.75
C VAL A 55 -8.74 7.57 21.26
N LEU A 56 -9.52 8.18 20.36
CA LEU A 56 -10.59 9.09 20.75
C LEU A 56 -11.73 8.39 21.49
N LYS A 57 -12.10 7.16 21.09
CA LYS A 57 -13.10 6.37 21.81
C LYS A 57 -12.65 6.03 23.22
N VAL A 58 -11.38 5.67 23.39
CA VAL A 58 -10.81 5.29 24.69
C VAL A 58 -10.65 6.50 25.61
N LYS A 59 -10.09 7.61 25.10
CA LYS A 59 -9.83 8.80 25.92
C LYS A 59 -11.08 9.66 26.15
N GLY A 60 -12.04 9.65 25.22
CA GLY A 60 -13.22 10.51 25.28
C GLY A 60 -12.85 11.99 25.46
N LYS A 61 -13.43 12.64 26.47
CA LYS A 61 -13.16 14.05 26.80
C LYS A 61 -11.73 14.34 27.27
N LYS A 62 -10.94 13.31 27.60
CA LYS A 62 -9.52 13.46 27.99
C LYS A 62 -8.57 13.39 26.78
N ALA A 63 -9.11 13.30 25.56
CA ALA A 63 -8.31 13.34 24.36
C ALA A 63 -7.66 14.72 24.20
N GLU A 64 -6.42 14.74 23.71
CA GLU A 64 -5.74 15.99 23.40
C GLU A 64 -6.22 16.53 22.05
N ASP A 65 -6.19 17.85 21.87
CA ASP A 65 -6.55 18.51 20.62
C ASP A 65 -5.81 17.94 19.41
N SER A 66 -4.54 17.57 19.58
CA SER A 66 -3.74 16.92 18.55
C SER A 66 -4.32 15.57 18.12
N SER A 67 -4.80 14.76 19.07
CA SER A 67 -5.43 13.46 18.78
C SER A 67 -6.75 13.65 18.03
N ILE A 68 -7.52 14.66 18.41
CA ILE A 68 -8.78 15.03 17.76
C ILE A 68 -8.52 15.46 16.31
N SER A 69 -7.53 16.33 16.11
CA SER A 69 -7.10 16.78 14.80
C SER A 69 -6.66 15.62 13.90
N PHE A 70 -5.80 14.71 14.40
CA PHE A 70 -5.37 13.54 13.65
C PHE A 70 -6.50 12.61 13.25
N LYS A 71 -7.52 12.44 14.10
CA LYS A 71 -8.72 11.67 13.73
C LYS A 71 -9.46 12.32 12.56
N PHE A 72 -9.67 13.64 12.57
CA PHE A 72 -10.41 14.31 11.50
C PHE A 72 -9.65 14.30 10.17
N ILE A 73 -8.37 14.64 10.19
CA ILE A 73 -7.51 14.59 9.00
C ILE A 73 -7.41 13.14 8.49
N GLY A 74 -7.30 12.17 9.40
CA GLY A 74 -7.27 10.75 9.07
C GLY A 74 -8.51 10.28 8.34
N GLU A 75 -9.71 10.63 8.81
CA GLU A 75 -10.95 10.26 8.13
C GLU A 75 -11.04 10.90 6.72
N GLN A 76 -10.59 12.15 6.58
CA GLN A 76 -10.53 12.81 5.28
C GLN A 76 -9.57 12.09 4.33
N TYR A 77 -8.35 11.79 4.78
CA TYR A 77 -7.33 11.13 3.96
C TYR A 77 -7.74 9.69 3.61
N THR A 78 -8.31 8.94 4.55
CA THR A 78 -8.81 7.59 4.28
C THR A 78 -9.89 7.62 3.22
N LYS A 79 -10.79 8.62 3.23
CA LYS A 79 -11.83 8.76 2.20
C LYS A 79 -11.21 9.07 0.83
N SER A 80 -10.37 10.09 0.73
CA SER A 80 -9.74 10.47 -0.55
C SER A 80 -8.88 9.35 -1.12
N MET A 81 -8.06 8.71 -0.29
CA MET A 81 -7.21 7.61 -0.73
C MET A 81 -8.00 6.39 -1.17
N LYS A 82 -9.14 6.13 -0.52
CA LYS A 82 -10.04 5.05 -0.93
C LYS A 82 -10.59 5.23 -2.33
N GLU A 83 -10.99 6.45 -2.66
CA GLU A 83 -11.46 6.80 -4.00
C GLU A 83 -10.32 6.66 -5.02
N GLU A 84 -9.14 7.20 -4.70
CA GLU A 84 -7.97 7.14 -5.58
C GLU A 84 -7.52 5.71 -5.86
N VAL A 85 -7.28 4.89 -4.83
CA VAL A 85 -6.87 3.48 -5.03
C VAL A 85 -7.94 2.71 -5.78
N SER A 86 -9.23 2.96 -5.49
CA SER A 86 -10.31 2.34 -6.24
C SER A 86 -10.23 2.65 -7.73
N ASN A 87 -9.85 3.87 -8.12
CA ASN A 87 -9.65 4.23 -9.53
C ASN A 87 -8.41 3.54 -10.11
N LEU A 88 -7.28 3.58 -9.39
CA LEU A 88 -6.01 3.01 -9.87
C LEU A 88 -6.06 1.50 -10.15
N ILE A 89 -6.88 0.77 -9.39
CA ILE A 89 -7.02 -0.69 -9.57
C ILE A 89 -8.11 -1.11 -10.55
N ASP A 90 -8.94 -0.20 -11.06
CA ASP A 90 -10.16 -0.57 -11.78
C ASP A 90 -9.85 -1.42 -13.02
N ASP A 91 -8.90 -0.98 -13.83
CA ASP A 91 -8.46 -1.67 -15.04
C ASP A 91 -7.53 -2.86 -14.77
N LYS A 92 -7.20 -3.12 -13.50
CA LYS A 92 -6.26 -4.17 -13.08
C LYS A 92 -6.94 -5.37 -12.43
N ILE A 93 -8.24 -5.29 -12.15
CA ILE A 93 -9.01 -6.38 -11.55
C ILE A 93 -9.83 -7.09 -12.64
N HIS A 94 -9.50 -8.36 -12.92
CA HIS A 94 -10.20 -9.15 -13.94
C HIS A 94 -11.29 -10.05 -13.35
N LYS A 95 -11.09 -10.55 -12.12
CA LYS A 95 -12.03 -11.43 -11.41
C LYS A 95 -11.83 -11.32 -9.90
N GLY A 96 -12.80 -10.81 -9.15
CA GLY A 96 -12.66 -10.76 -7.69
C GLY A 96 -13.35 -9.56 -7.07
N ASN A 97 -13.27 -9.45 -5.75
CA ASN A 97 -13.94 -8.38 -5.02
C ASN A 97 -13.03 -7.15 -4.89
N LYS A 98 -13.07 -6.27 -5.90
CA LYS A 98 -12.41 -4.95 -5.92
C LYS A 98 -12.53 -4.23 -4.57
N LYS A 99 -13.76 -4.13 -4.05
CA LYS A 99 -14.06 -3.46 -2.78
C LYS A 99 -13.32 -4.08 -1.60
N LYS A 100 -13.14 -5.41 -1.57
CA LYS A 100 -12.38 -6.11 -0.53
C LYS A 100 -10.89 -5.74 -0.61
N LEU A 101 -10.30 -5.70 -1.80
CA LEU A 101 -8.90 -5.30 -1.96
C LEU A 101 -8.66 -3.83 -1.61
N VAL A 102 -9.51 -2.92 -2.09
CA VAL A 102 -9.44 -1.48 -1.73
C VAL A 102 -9.51 -1.31 -0.22
N ASN A 103 -10.46 -1.98 0.43
CA ASN A 103 -10.58 -1.89 1.88
C ASN A 103 -9.32 -2.42 2.56
N LEU A 104 -8.80 -3.58 2.13
CA LEU A 104 -7.59 -4.15 2.69
C LEU A 104 -6.40 -3.19 2.58
N LEU A 105 -6.23 -2.53 1.43
CA LEU A 105 -5.14 -1.60 1.19
C LEU A 105 -5.21 -0.33 2.05
N ILE A 106 -6.39 0.11 2.51
CA ILE A 106 -6.59 1.49 3.01
C ILE A 106 -7.19 1.58 4.41
N SER A 107 -7.89 0.54 4.88
CA SER A 107 -8.68 0.64 6.10
C SER A 107 -7.86 0.71 7.39
N GLY A 108 -6.60 0.28 7.35
CA GLY A 108 -5.81 0.01 8.56
C GLY A 108 -6.38 -1.17 9.35
N ASP A 109 -7.12 -2.08 8.71
CA ASP A 109 -7.58 -3.32 9.34
C ASP A 109 -6.47 -4.34 9.51
N ILE A 110 -5.53 -4.32 8.56
CA ILE A 110 -4.29 -5.07 8.61
C ILE A 110 -3.15 -4.17 9.07
N GLU A 111 -2.08 -4.80 9.53
CA GLU A 111 -0.82 -4.12 9.83
C GLU A 111 -0.30 -3.41 8.56
N HIS A 112 0.27 -2.22 8.72
CA HIS A 112 0.79 -1.45 7.58
C HIS A 112 1.83 -2.23 6.76
N GLY A 113 2.61 -3.07 7.46
CA GLY A 113 3.62 -3.96 6.88
C GLY A 113 3.10 -5.34 6.45
N PHE A 114 1.79 -5.55 6.38
CA PHE A 114 1.24 -6.82 5.91
C PHE A 114 1.63 -7.06 4.44
N ASN A 115 2.31 -8.19 4.22
CA ASN A 115 2.85 -8.56 2.93
C ASN A 115 1.76 -9.15 2.02
N MET A 116 1.33 -8.38 1.01
CA MET A 116 0.46 -8.88 -0.04
C MET A 116 1.31 -9.49 -1.16
N THR A 117 1.50 -10.82 -1.08
CA THR A 117 2.27 -11.58 -2.07
C THR A 117 1.59 -11.60 -3.44
N LYS A 118 2.35 -11.93 -4.49
CA LYS A 118 1.83 -12.13 -5.84
C LYS A 118 0.60 -13.05 -5.87
N ASP A 119 0.66 -14.19 -5.20
CA ASP A 119 -0.44 -15.17 -5.19
C ASP A 119 -1.67 -14.61 -4.48
N PHE A 120 -1.48 -13.92 -3.36
CA PHE A 120 -2.56 -13.25 -2.66
C PHE A 120 -3.25 -12.20 -3.55
N LEU A 121 -2.48 -11.38 -4.27
CA LEU A 121 -3.02 -10.36 -5.17
C LEU A 121 -3.76 -10.98 -6.37
N LYS A 122 -3.21 -12.05 -6.97
CA LYS A 122 -3.87 -12.84 -8.02
C LYS A 122 -5.20 -13.44 -7.52
N LEU A 123 -5.23 -14.00 -6.30
CA LEU A 123 -6.47 -14.49 -5.66
C LEU A 123 -7.50 -13.39 -5.43
N MET A 124 -7.05 -12.17 -5.13
CA MET A 124 -7.90 -10.98 -4.99
C MET A 124 -8.38 -10.41 -6.34
N GLY A 125 -7.87 -10.96 -7.45
CA GLY A 125 -8.31 -10.63 -8.80
C GLY A 125 -7.40 -9.72 -9.58
N MET A 126 -6.24 -9.34 -9.04
CA MET A 126 -5.30 -8.48 -9.75
C MET A 126 -4.62 -9.23 -10.88
N LYS A 127 -4.47 -8.55 -12.02
CA LYS A 127 -3.60 -9.00 -13.11
C LYS A 127 -2.16 -8.64 -12.74
N ILE A 128 -1.39 -9.64 -12.35
CA ILE A 128 0.03 -9.52 -12.03
C ILE A 128 0.84 -10.38 -13.00
N GLY A 129 1.79 -9.76 -13.69
CA GLY A 129 2.76 -10.45 -14.53
C GLY A 129 3.90 -11.06 -13.72
N ASP A 130 4.60 -12.02 -14.30
CA ASP A 130 5.72 -12.71 -13.65
C ASP A 130 7.06 -12.09 -14.06
N ILE A 131 7.94 -11.83 -13.09
CA ILE A 131 9.34 -11.49 -13.37
C ILE A 131 10.09 -12.79 -13.65
N GLU A 132 10.26 -13.14 -14.91
CA GLU A 132 10.80 -14.44 -15.31
C GLU A 132 12.34 -14.51 -15.31
N GLY A 133 12.86 -15.72 -15.05
CA GLY A 133 14.21 -16.14 -15.37
C GLY A 133 15.33 -15.26 -14.79
N ASP A 134 16.36 -15.04 -15.61
CA ASP A 134 17.56 -14.28 -15.22
C ASP A 134 17.29 -12.78 -14.97
N SER A 135 16.16 -12.26 -15.45
CA SER A 135 15.76 -10.86 -15.22
C SER A 135 15.55 -10.58 -13.73
N ASN A 136 15.03 -11.55 -12.96
CA ASN A 136 14.89 -11.39 -11.52
C ASN A 136 16.25 -11.25 -10.83
N ASN A 137 17.21 -12.11 -11.17
CA ASN A 137 18.56 -12.04 -10.62
C ASN A 137 19.27 -10.72 -10.97
N LYS A 138 19.06 -10.22 -12.18
CA LYS A 138 19.59 -8.91 -12.62
C LYS A 138 18.96 -7.75 -11.85
N LEU A 139 17.65 -7.76 -11.66
CA LEU A 139 16.95 -6.73 -10.86
C LEU A 139 17.41 -6.75 -9.41
N ILE A 140 17.51 -7.92 -8.79
CA ILE A 140 18.01 -8.04 -7.40
C ILE A 140 19.46 -7.56 -7.31
N LYS A 141 20.33 -7.91 -8.26
CA LYS A 141 21.70 -7.39 -8.30
C LYS A 141 21.69 -5.86 -8.37
N LEU A 142 20.90 -5.26 -9.26
CA LEU A 142 20.77 -3.80 -9.38
C LEU A 142 20.33 -3.16 -8.07
N VAL A 143 19.30 -3.70 -7.41
CA VAL A 143 18.83 -3.22 -6.10
C VAL A 143 19.94 -3.31 -5.05
N ASN A 144 20.72 -4.39 -5.03
CA ASN A 144 21.81 -4.56 -4.07
C ASN A 144 23.00 -3.62 -4.28
N PHE A 145 23.20 -3.11 -5.51
CA PHE A 145 24.23 -2.11 -5.81
C PHE A 145 23.80 -0.68 -5.48
N MET A 146 22.54 -0.46 -5.12
CA MET A 146 22.02 0.87 -4.85
C MET A 146 22.41 1.34 -3.44
N PRO A 147 22.62 2.65 -3.25
CA PRO A 147 22.77 3.22 -1.93
C PRO A 147 21.59 2.86 -1.03
N GLN A 148 21.85 2.63 0.26
CA GLN A 148 20.76 2.46 1.22
C GLN A 148 19.84 3.70 1.19
N GLY A 149 18.53 3.47 1.16
CA GLY A 149 17.51 4.52 1.14
C GLY A 149 16.96 4.87 -0.25
N VAL A 150 17.41 4.22 -1.33
CA VAL A 150 16.77 4.35 -2.65
C VAL A 150 15.56 3.42 -2.74
N THR A 151 14.37 3.98 -3.01
CA THR A 151 13.14 3.23 -3.25
C THR A 151 12.99 2.91 -4.74
N PHE A 152 12.75 1.65 -5.09
CA PHE A 152 12.54 1.20 -6.47
C PHE A 152 11.11 0.68 -6.65
N ILE A 153 10.44 1.14 -7.70
CA ILE A 153 9.06 0.76 -8.09
C ILE A 153 9.03 0.60 -9.61
#